data_AF-A0A7J2JEP0-F1
#
_entry.id   AF-A0A7J2JEP0-F1
#
_cell.length_a   1.000
_cell.length_b   1.000
_cell.length_c   1.000
_cell.angle_alpha   90.00
_cell.angle_beta   90.00
_cell.angle_gamma   90.00
#
_symmetry.space_group_name_H-M   'P 1'
#
loop_
_entity.id
_entity.type
_entity.pdbx_description
1 polymer ?
#
loop_
_entity_poly.entity_id
_entity_poly.type
_entity_poly.pdbx_seq_one_letter_code
_entity_poly.pdbx_strand_id
1 'polypeptide(L)'
;GAGIGTVADSFAAIEQRIEKEKRLTWQELAEHLKNDFKNAEVVRLMLRNIPHFGQGGTRADEWAVRIAKTFTRLVKEKPTPKGYNIIPGLFSWASMISMGQTVGATPNGRHAGAPISQGANPEPGFGGTPTSLAVAVASVQCGYGNTVPLQLDIDPILGKDEEGIEKIEALILGHFKMGGTMINMNIIDKEKILEAHKDPSKYPDLIVRVTGFSAYFASLSKNLRQLVVDRILAEEA
;
A
#
# COMPACT_ATOMS: atom_id res chain seq x y z
N GLY A 1 11.35 6.32 2.20
CA GLY A 1 10.02 6.62 2.75
C GLY A 1 9.16 5.38 2.69
N ALA A 2 8.11 5.32 3.50
CA ALA A 2 7.17 4.20 3.59
C ALA A 2 5.77 4.71 3.96
N GLY A 3 4.71 3.95 3.66
CA GLY A 3 3.34 4.22 4.11
C GLY A 3 2.65 5.35 3.34
N ILE A 4 2.95 5.55 2.05
CA ILE A 4 2.35 6.69 1.32
C ILE A 4 0.83 6.60 1.23
N GLY A 5 0.26 5.39 1.12
CA GLY A 5 -1.20 5.20 1.09
C GLY A 5 -1.83 5.63 2.41
N THR A 6 -1.26 5.18 3.53
CA THR A 6 -1.70 5.59 4.87
C THR A 6 -1.68 7.12 5.03
N VAL A 7 -0.60 7.77 4.58
CA VAL A 7 -0.44 9.22 4.72
C VAL A 7 -1.38 9.97 3.76
N ALA A 8 -1.42 9.59 2.48
CA ALA A 8 -2.26 10.24 1.48
C ALA A 8 -3.74 10.19 1.84
N ASP A 9 -4.24 9.01 2.23
CA ASP A 9 -5.61 8.84 2.69
C ASP A 9 -5.89 9.66 3.96
N SER A 10 -4.92 9.74 4.87
CA SER A 10 -5.07 10.54 6.10
C SER A 10 -5.20 12.03 5.80
N PHE A 11 -4.38 12.57 4.89
CA PHE A 11 -4.49 13.96 4.46
C PHE A 11 -5.82 14.22 3.73
N ALA A 12 -6.21 13.31 2.83
CA ALA A 12 -7.49 13.41 2.13
C ALA A 12 -8.69 13.37 3.10
N ALA A 13 -8.65 12.50 4.12
CA ALA A 13 -9.71 12.37 5.11
C ALA A 13 -9.86 13.64 5.96
N ILE A 14 -8.73 14.21 6.41
CA ILE A 14 -8.71 15.51 7.11
C ILE A 14 -9.30 16.60 6.22
N GLU A 15 -8.74 16.75 5.01
CA GLU A 15 -9.14 17.82 4.09
C GLU A 15 -10.63 17.68 3.72
N GLN A 16 -11.16 16.46 3.66
CA GLN A 16 -12.56 16.19 3.39
C GLN A 16 -13.45 16.46 4.59
N ARG A 17 -13.26 15.72 5.66
CA ARG A 17 -14.19 15.70 6.79
C ARG A 17 -14.10 16.96 7.64
N ILE A 18 -12.92 17.56 7.75
CA ILE A 18 -12.69 18.74 8.58
C ILE A 18 -12.74 20.01 7.73
N GLU A 19 -11.95 20.09 6.66
CA GLU A 19 -11.80 21.36 5.96
C GLU A 19 -12.96 21.70 5.03
N LYS A 20 -13.50 20.72 4.30
CA LYS A 20 -14.59 20.96 3.35
C LYS A 20 -15.98 20.72 3.96
N GLU A 21 -16.16 19.57 4.61
CA GLU A 21 -17.49 19.14 5.06
C GLU A 21 -17.82 19.58 6.50
N LYS A 22 -16.82 20.03 7.28
CA LYS A 22 -16.97 20.49 8.66
C LYS A 22 -17.73 19.49 9.57
N ARG A 23 -17.56 18.19 9.32
CA ARG A 23 -18.16 17.08 10.10
C ARG A 23 -17.43 16.76 11.40
N LEU A 24 -16.19 17.23 11.52
CA LEU A 24 -15.33 17.04 12.68
C LEU A 24 -14.44 18.28 12.82
N THR A 25 -14.12 18.66 14.04
CA THR A 25 -13.14 19.71 14.35
C THR A 25 -11.73 19.12 14.49
N TRP A 26 -10.71 19.98 14.42
CA TRP A 26 -9.33 19.57 14.65
C TRP A 26 -9.10 19.04 16.08
N GLN A 27 -9.77 19.64 17.07
CA GLN A 27 -9.70 19.22 18.47
C GLN A 27 -10.30 17.83 18.66
N GLU A 28 -11.50 17.58 18.13
CA GLU A 28 -12.13 16.25 18.22
C GLU A 28 -11.29 15.18 17.51
N LEU A 29 -10.74 15.48 16.33
CA LEU A 29 -9.82 14.55 15.67
C LEU A 29 -8.63 14.21 16.56
N ALA A 30 -7.97 15.20 17.16
CA ALA A 30 -6.82 14.97 18.02
C ALA A 30 -7.17 14.07 19.21
N GLU A 31 -8.34 14.25 19.83
CA GLU A 31 -8.83 13.42 20.93
C GLU A 31 -9.11 11.98 20.48
N HIS A 32 -9.78 11.81 19.33
CA HIS A 32 -10.05 10.49 18.78
C HIS A 32 -8.79 9.72 18.42
N LEU A 33 -7.79 10.38 17.81
CA LEU A 33 -6.51 9.73 17.48
C LEU A 33 -5.71 9.36 18.73
N LYS A 34 -5.68 10.24 19.74
CA LYS A 34 -4.97 10.00 21.01
C LYS A 34 -5.50 8.77 21.75
N ASN A 35 -6.81 8.55 21.68
CA ASN A 35 -7.49 7.45 22.35
C ASN A 35 -7.81 6.26 21.42
N ASP A 36 -7.15 6.18 20.26
CA ASP A 36 -7.34 5.09 19.28
C ASP A 36 -8.81 4.81 18.93
N PHE A 37 -9.57 5.89 18.67
CA PHE A 37 -11.00 5.85 18.35
C PHE A 37 -11.88 5.15 19.39
N LYS A 38 -11.45 5.06 20.65
CA LYS A 38 -12.24 4.46 21.74
C LYS A 38 -13.64 5.06 21.80
N ASN A 39 -14.66 4.19 21.70
CA ASN A 39 -16.08 4.56 21.65
C ASN A 39 -16.48 5.52 20.51
N ALA A 40 -15.65 5.64 19.47
CA ALA A 40 -15.82 6.58 18.35
C ALA A 40 -15.74 5.88 16.99
N GLU A 41 -16.25 4.65 16.91
CA GLU A 41 -16.17 3.82 15.71
C GLU A 41 -16.87 4.47 14.50
N VAL A 42 -17.99 5.18 14.74
CA VAL A 42 -18.68 5.94 13.70
C VAL A 42 -17.76 7.02 13.10
N VAL A 43 -16.97 7.70 13.92
CA VAL A 43 -16.02 8.72 13.46
C VAL A 43 -14.88 8.07 12.67
N ARG A 44 -14.35 6.94 13.17
CA ARG A 44 -13.31 6.18 12.48
C ARG A 44 -13.76 5.72 11.10
N LEU A 45 -14.96 5.15 11.00
CA LEU A 45 -15.54 4.69 9.73
C LEU A 45 -15.88 5.86 8.81
N MET A 46 -16.35 7.00 9.32
CA MET A 46 -16.57 8.20 8.52
C MET A 46 -15.26 8.70 7.89
N LEU A 47 -14.18 8.71 8.67
CA LEU A 47 -12.83 9.09 8.21
C LEU A 47 -12.26 8.08 7.21
N ARG A 48 -12.46 6.78 7.46
CA ARG A 48 -12.03 5.69 6.57
C ARG A 48 -12.79 5.71 5.24
N ASN A 49 -14.10 5.96 5.26
CA ASN A 49 -14.96 5.91 4.07
C ASN A 49 -14.85 7.17 3.19
N ILE A 50 -13.65 7.45 2.71
CA ILE A 50 -13.37 8.45 1.69
C ILE A 50 -12.91 7.75 0.40
N PRO A 51 -12.89 8.44 -0.75
CA PRO A 51 -12.18 7.94 -1.91
C PRO A 51 -10.67 7.82 -1.61
N HIS A 52 -10.13 6.62 -1.78
CA HIS A 52 -8.76 6.24 -1.39
C HIS A 52 -7.74 6.46 -2.51
N PHE A 53 -6.48 6.57 -2.11
CA PHE A 53 -5.35 6.57 -3.03
C PHE A 53 -5.40 5.32 -3.91
N GLY A 54 -5.29 5.53 -5.22
CA GLY A 54 -5.30 4.48 -6.23
C GLY A 54 -6.66 4.20 -6.86
N GLN A 55 -7.76 4.77 -6.37
CA GLN A 55 -9.06 4.66 -7.05
C GLN A 55 -9.18 5.56 -8.29
N GLY A 56 -8.24 6.50 -8.47
CA GLY A 56 -8.14 7.36 -9.66
C GLY A 56 -8.93 8.66 -9.51
N GLY A 57 -8.26 9.79 -9.72
CA GLY A 57 -8.87 11.13 -9.66
C GLY A 57 -9.35 11.53 -8.26
N THR A 58 -8.90 10.83 -7.21
CA THR A 58 -9.30 11.12 -5.84
C THR A 58 -8.41 12.20 -5.23
N ARG A 59 -8.88 12.82 -4.14
CA ARG A 59 -8.03 13.72 -3.35
C ARG A 59 -6.84 13.01 -2.73
N ALA A 60 -6.98 11.73 -2.41
CA ALA A 60 -5.88 10.92 -1.92
C ALA A 60 -4.82 10.73 -3.01
N ASP A 61 -5.18 10.59 -4.28
CA ASP A 61 -4.22 10.59 -5.40
C ASP A 61 -3.45 11.92 -5.49
N GLU A 62 -4.16 13.05 -5.38
CA GLU A 62 -3.53 14.39 -5.38
C GLU A 62 -2.53 14.55 -4.22
N TRP A 63 -2.94 14.13 -3.01
CA TRP A 63 -2.07 14.15 -1.84
C TRP A 63 -0.88 13.21 -1.98
N ALA A 64 -1.07 12.00 -2.51
CA ALA A 64 0.01 11.06 -2.74
C ALA A 64 1.10 11.65 -3.64
N VAL A 65 0.70 12.26 -4.77
CA VAL A 65 1.64 12.94 -5.68
C VAL A 65 2.36 14.10 -4.98
N ARG A 66 1.62 14.93 -4.23
CA ARG A 66 2.21 16.07 -3.50
C ARG A 66 3.20 15.62 -2.43
N ILE A 67 2.88 14.58 -1.67
CA ILE A 67 3.73 13.99 -0.63
C ILE A 67 4.98 13.38 -1.28
N ALA A 68 4.83 12.59 -2.33
CA ALA A 68 5.94 11.97 -3.04
C ALA A 68 6.92 13.01 -3.59
N LYS A 69 6.42 14.07 -4.25
CA LYS A 69 7.24 15.19 -4.74
C LYS A 69 7.95 15.93 -3.61
N THR A 70 7.24 16.20 -2.51
CA THR A 70 7.82 16.88 -1.35
C THR A 70 8.92 16.06 -0.69
N PHE A 71 8.66 14.77 -0.45
CA PHE A 71 9.64 13.83 0.10
C PHE A 71 10.88 13.74 -0.80
N THR A 72 10.68 13.56 -2.11
CA THR A 72 11.75 13.49 -3.10
C THR A 72 12.61 14.76 -3.05
N ARG A 73 11.99 15.93 -3.12
CA ARG A 73 12.69 17.22 -3.06
C ARG A 73 13.50 17.36 -1.77
N LEU A 74 12.90 17.10 -0.60
CA LEU A 74 13.58 17.22 0.69
C LEU A 74 14.79 16.29 0.84
N VAL A 75 14.74 15.09 0.25
CA VAL A 75 15.88 14.17 0.22
C VAL A 75 16.97 14.68 -0.74
N LYS A 76 16.58 15.16 -1.92
CA LYS A 76 17.51 15.62 -2.95
C LYS A 76 18.27 16.90 -2.58
N GLU A 77 17.63 17.82 -1.85
CA GLU A 77 18.24 19.08 -1.45
C GLU A 77 19.29 18.93 -0.34
N LYS A 78 19.38 17.76 0.30
CA LYS A 78 20.26 17.51 1.44
C LYS A 78 21.31 16.45 1.10
N PRO A 79 22.46 16.82 0.50
CA PRO A 79 23.55 15.88 0.33
C PRO A 79 24.10 15.43 1.69
N THR A 80 24.83 14.32 1.69
CA THR A 80 25.57 13.88 2.88
C THR A 80 26.63 14.92 3.28
N PRO A 81 27.17 14.90 4.53
CA PRO A 81 28.24 15.81 4.95
C PRO A 81 29.48 15.80 4.05
N LYS A 82 29.70 14.72 3.28
CA LYS A 82 30.80 14.58 2.32
C LYS A 82 30.43 14.99 0.88
N GLY A 83 29.25 15.57 0.66
CA GLY A 83 28.80 16.04 -0.65
C GLY A 83 28.14 14.98 -1.54
N TYR A 84 27.99 13.73 -1.09
CA TYR A 84 27.31 12.71 -1.89
C TYR A 84 25.81 12.94 -1.99
N ASN A 85 25.27 12.68 -3.17
CA ASN A 85 23.86 12.80 -3.47
C ASN A 85 23.06 11.65 -2.83
N ILE A 86 21.92 11.97 -2.21
CA ILE A 86 21.02 10.96 -1.65
C ILE A 86 19.88 10.72 -2.65
N ILE A 87 19.58 9.45 -2.93
CA ILE A 87 18.52 9.07 -3.87
C ILE A 87 17.27 8.63 -3.09
N PRO A 88 16.14 9.35 -3.21
CA PRO A 88 14.90 8.98 -2.50
C PRO A 88 14.35 7.68 -3.04
N GLY A 89 13.77 6.85 -2.17
CA GLY A 89 12.97 5.68 -2.54
C GLY A 89 11.77 5.54 -1.64
N LEU A 90 10.69 4.95 -2.17
CA LEU A 90 9.46 4.63 -1.43
C LEU A 90 9.30 3.12 -1.38
N PHE A 91 9.85 2.54 -0.31
CA PHE A 91 9.93 1.09 -0.11
C PHE A 91 10.00 0.79 1.38
N SER A 92 9.22 -0.17 1.84
CA SER A 92 9.13 -0.55 3.26
C SER A 92 9.66 -1.96 3.55
N TRP A 93 10.00 -2.75 2.51
CA TRP A 93 10.27 -4.18 2.63
C TRP A 93 9.18 -4.88 3.49
N ALA A 94 9.57 -5.85 4.32
CA ALA A 94 8.71 -6.50 5.32
C ALA A 94 8.47 -5.65 6.59
N SER A 95 9.07 -4.45 6.69
CA SER A 95 9.07 -3.64 7.91
C SER A 95 7.77 -2.86 8.15
N MET A 96 6.75 -3.00 7.31
CA MET A 96 5.47 -2.29 7.46
C MET A 96 4.75 -2.62 8.78
N ILE A 97 4.89 -3.85 9.28
CA ILE A 97 4.35 -4.23 10.59
C ILE A 97 5.11 -3.50 11.70
N SER A 98 6.44 -3.63 11.73
CA SER A 98 7.26 -3.04 12.80
C SER A 98 7.21 -1.51 12.78
N MET A 99 7.15 -0.90 11.59
CA MET A 99 6.95 0.54 11.46
C MET A 99 5.57 0.93 11.99
N GLY A 100 4.52 0.22 11.59
CA GLY A 100 3.15 0.49 12.04
C GLY A 100 2.93 0.34 13.55
N GLN A 101 3.63 -0.60 14.20
CA GLN A 101 3.63 -0.79 15.66
C GLN A 101 4.05 0.46 16.44
N THR A 102 4.88 1.30 15.84
CA THR A 102 5.37 2.55 16.47
C THR A 102 4.50 3.77 16.18
N VAL A 103 3.44 3.62 15.37
CA VAL A 103 2.58 4.72 14.91
C VAL A 103 1.23 4.61 15.61
N GLY A 104 0.81 5.70 16.27
CA GLY A 104 -0.53 5.85 16.84
C GLY A 104 -1.63 5.87 15.76
N ALA A 105 -2.90 5.89 16.17
CA ALA A 105 -4.01 5.89 15.21
C ALA A 105 -3.87 7.02 14.18
N THR A 106 -4.27 6.77 12.93
CA THR A 106 -4.13 7.76 11.84
C THR A 106 -5.47 8.18 11.25
N PRO A 107 -5.58 9.40 10.69
CA PRO A 107 -6.82 9.95 10.16
C PRO A 107 -7.48 9.15 9.04
N ASN A 108 -6.79 8.22 8.37
CA ASN A 108 -7.42 7.27 7.44
C ASN A 108 -8.25 6.16 8.15
N GLY A 109 -8.43 6.25 9.47
CA GLY A 109 -9.19 5.30 10.28
C GLY A 109 -8.41 4.05 10.67
N ARG A 110 -7.09 4.02 10.44
CA ARG A 110 -6.19 2.95 10.88
C ARG A 110 -5.95 3.05 12.39
N HIS A 111 -6.10 1.94 13.09
CA HIS A 111 -5.85 1.85 14.53
C HIS A 111 -4.37 1.98 14.89
N ALA A 112 -4.10 2.40 16.13
CA ALA A 112 -2.75 2.42 16.68
C ALA A 112 -2.07 1.04 16.57
N GLY A 113 -0.81 1.02 16.16
CA GLY A 113 -0.02 -0.21 16.09
C GLY A 113 -0.32 -1.16 14.92
N ALA A 114 -1.38 -0.92 14.13
CA ALA A 114 -1.66 -1.70 12.93
C ALA A 114 -0.57 -1.49 11.84
N PRO A 115 -0.44 -2.36 10.83
CA PRO A 115 0.51 -2.14 9.73
C PRO A 115 0.22 -0.83 8.96
N ILE A 116 1.27 -0.22 8.42
CA ILE A 116 1.15 0.87 7.42
C ILE A 116 1.06 0.29 6.00
N SER A 117 0.68 1.12 5.02
CA SER A 117 0.61 0.70 3.63
C SER A 117 1.99 0.26 3.09
N GLN A 118 1.97 -0.72 2.17
CA GLN A 118 3.18 -1.37 1.67
C GLN A 118 3.92 -0.49 0.67
N GLY A 119 5.07 0.07 1.06
CA GLY A 119 5.89 0.92 0.21
C GLY A 119 5.09 2.12 -0.33
N ALA A 120 4.83 2.11 -1.64
CA ALA A 120 3.98 3.11 -2.28
C ALA A 120 2.65 2.56 -2.82
N ASN A 121 2.26 1.37 -2.40
CA ASN A 121 0.98 0.80 -2.78
C ASN A 121 -0.14 1.45 -1.92
N PRO A 122 -1.35 1.62 -2.48
CA PRO A 122 -2.59 1.83 -1.76
C PRO A 122 -2.78 0.90 -0.56
N GLU A 123 -3.66 1.30 0.35
CA GLU A 123 -4.05 0.45 1.48
C GLU A 123 -4.76 -0.83 1.00
N PRO A 124 -4.62 -1.97 1.70
CA PRO A 124 -5.45 -3.13 1.45
C PRO A 124 -6.94 -2.77 1.55
N GLY A 125 -7.71 -3.19 0.54
CA GLY A 125 -9.15 -2.93 0.48
C GLY A 125 -9.51 -1.51 0.04
N PHE A 126 -8.62 -0.83 -0.70
CA PHE A 126 -8.90 0.48 -1.30
C PHE A 126 -9.96 0.43 -2.42
N GLY A 127 -10.43 -0.76 -2.85
CA GLY A 127 -11.53 -0.92 -3.80
C GLY A 127 -11.21 -0.44 -5.23
N GLY A 128 -10.01 -0.75 -5.74
CA GLY A 128 -9.60 -0.43 -7.12
C GLY A 128 -9.20 -1.68 -7.93
N THR A 129 -8.93 -1.47 -9.22
CA THR A 129 -8.51 -2.51 -10.17
C THR A 129 -6.98 -2.61 -10.27
N PRO A 130 -6.41 -3.72 -10.80
CA PRO A 130 -4.98 -3.84 -11.07
C PRO A 130 -4.43 -2.68 -11.93
N THR A 131 -5.21 -2.22 -12.91
CA THR A 131 -4.86 -1.06 -13.74
C THR A 131 -4.79 0.23 -12.92
N SER A 132 -5.80 0.49 -12.07
CA SER A 132 -5.82 1.68 -11.22
C SER A 132 -4.65 1.69 -10.21
N LEU A 133 -4.32 0.52 -9.66
CA LEU A 133 -3.17 0.31 -8.80
C LEU A 133 -1.85 0.59 -9.55
N ALA A 134 -1.70 0.09 -10.78
CA ALA A 134 -0.53 0.34 -11.62
C ALA A 134 -0.35 1.83 -11.95
N VAL A 135 -1.45 2.56 -12.20
CA VAL A 135 -1.45 4.01 -12.40
C VAL A 135 -1.02 4.72 -11.11
N ALA A 136 -1.61 4.34 -9.97
CA ALA A 136 -1.34 4.93 -8.66
C ALA A 136 0.16 4.87 -8.32
N VAL A 137 0.75 3.69 -8.42
CA VAL A 137 2.17 3.46 -8.10
C VAL A 137 3.10 4.18 -9.11
N ALA A 138 2.72 4.26 -10.39
CA ALA A 138 3.49 5.02 -11.38
C ALA A 138 3.47 6.54 -11.10
N SER A 139 2.38 7.07 -10.53
CA SER A 139 2.24 8.51 -10.26
C SER A 139 3.14 9.05 -9.13
N VAL A 140 3.63 8.17 -8.25
CA VAL A 140 4.41 8.51 -7.06
C VAL A 140 5.89 8.11 -7.16
N GLN A 141 6.35 7.79 -8.36
CA GLN A 141 7.76 7.47 -8.62
C GLN A 141 8.67 8.66 -8.30
N CYS A 142 9.86 8.37 -7.79
CA CYS A 142 10.78 9.41 -7.34
C CYS A 142 11.55 10.10 -8.48
N GLY A 143 11.66 9.46 -9.66
CA GLY A 143 12.36 10.00 -10.83
C GLY A 143 13.90 9.94 -10.77
N TYR A 144 14.50 9.30 -9.76
CA TYR A 144 15.96 9.20 -9.60
C TYR A 144 16.51 7.77 -9.62
N GLY A 145 15.75 6.81 -10.15
CA GLY A 145 16.18 5.43 -10.38
C GLY A 145 16.08 4.48 -9.19
N ASN A 146 15.89 4.97 -7.95
CA ASN A 146 15.54 4.10 -6.84
C ASN A 146 14.05 3.71 -6.93
N THR A 147 13.78 2.42 -6.87
CA THR A 147 12.51 1.86 -7.33
C THR A 147 11.40 2.09 -6.32
N VAL A 148 10.19 2.13 -6.86
CA VAL A 148 8.95 2.16 -6.12
C VAL A 148 8.10 1.01 -6.66
N PRO A 149 8.15 -0.16 -6.02
CA PRO A 149 7.60 -1.37 -6.61
C PRO A 149 6.09 -1.44 -6.49
N LEU A 150 5.45 -1.72 -7.62
CA LEU A 150 4.08 -2.18 -7.72
C LEU A 150 4.00 -3.61 -7.18
N GLN A 151 3.16 -3.85 -6.18
CA GLN A 151 2.86 -5.19 -5.70
C GLN A 151 1.53 -5.65 -6.32
N LEU A 152 1.55 -6.81 -6.98
CA LEU A 152 0.37 -7.45 -7.56
C LEU A 152 0.30 -8.91 -7.13
N ASP A 153 -0.86 -9.35 -6.72
CA ASP A 153 -1.20 -10.76 -6.59
C ASP A 153 -2.20 -11.07 -7.75
N ILE A 154 -1.96 -12.14 -8.52
CA ILE A 154 -2.74 -12.49 -9.71
C ILE A 154 -3.26 -13.91 -9.57
N ASP A 155 -4.55 -14.09 -9.86
CA ASP A 155 -5.15 -15.42 -9.91
C ASP A 155 -4.58 -16.24 -11.09
N PRO A 156 -4.15 -17.49 -10.88
CA PRO A 156 -3.62 -18.36 -11.93
C PRO A 156 -4.51 -18.50 -13.16
N ILE A 157 -5.84 -18.35 -13.02
CA ILE A 157 -6.81 -18.42 -14.12
C ILE A 157 -6.53 -17.35 -15.18
N LEU A 158 -6.09 -16.15 -14.77
CA LEU A 158 -5.76 -15.06 -15.69
C LEU A 158 -4.56 -15.34 -16.59
N GLY A 159 -3.80 -16.42 -16.35
CA GLY A 159 -2.67 -16.83 -17.19
C GLY A 159 -2.91 -18.11 -18.01
N LYS A 160 -4.15 -18.61 -18.08
CA LYS A 160 -4.46 -19.92 -18.70
C LYS A 160 -4.71 -19.87 -20.20
N ASP A 161 -5.10 -18.73 -20.74
CA ASP A 161 -5.37 -18.53 -22.17
C ASP A 161 -4.55 -17.35 -22.75
N GLU A 162 -4.48 -17.27 -24.08
CA GLU A 162 -3.77 -16.19 -24.77
C GLU A 162 -4.29 -14.81 -24.36
N GLU A 163 -5.61 -14.65 -24.24
CA GLU A 163 -6.24 -13.38 -23.85
C GLU A 163 -5.79 -12.93 -22.45
N GLY A 164 -5.70 -13.85 -21.48
CA GLY A 164 -5.21 -13.57 -20.15
C GLY A 164 -3.73 -13.16 -20.14
N ILE A 165 -2.90 -13.85 -20.92
CA ILE A 165 -1.48 -13.50 -21.09
C ILE A 165 -1.33 -12.10 -21.70
N GLU A 166 -2.10 -11.78 -22.75
CA GLU A 166 -2.10 -10.45 -23.38
C GLU A 166 -2.51 -9.34 -22.40
N LYS A 167 -3.49 -9.61 -21.53
CA LYS A 167 -3.90 -8.65 -20.47
C LYS A 167 -2.79 -8.40 -19.45
N ILE A 168 -2.10 -9.45 -19.02
CA ILE A 168 -0.97 -9.33 -18.10
C ILE A 168 0.17 -8.55 -18.77
N GLU A 169 0.49 -8.87 -20.02
CA GLU A 169 1.49 -8.14 -20.80
C GLU A 169 1.12 -6.65 -20.92
N ALA A 170 -0.13 -6.35 -21.28
CA ALA A 170 -0.61 -4.98 -21.41
C ALA A 170 -0.52 -4.21 -20.08
N LEU A 171 -0.82 -4.85 -18.94
CA LEU A 171 -0.67 -4.25 -17.61
C LEU A 171 0.80 -3.93 -17.30
N ILE A 172 1.71 -4.88 -17.57
CA ILE A 172 3.14 -4.73 -17.36
C ILE A 172 3.68 -3.56 -18.20
N LEU A 173 3.44 -3.61 -19.52
CA LEU A 173 3.90 -2.59 -20.45
C LEU A 173 3.29 -1.22 -20.14
N GLY A 174 2.00 -1.19 -19.79
CA GLY A 174 1.29 0.03 -19.39
C GLY A 174 1.93 0.69 -18.16
N HIS A 175 2.22 -0.08 -17.11
CA HIS A 175 2.87 0.44 -15.90
C HIS A 175 4.23 1.07 -16.21
N PHE A 176 5.07 0.37 -16.97
CA PHE A 176 6.39 0.88 -17.35
C PHE A 176 6.31 2.10 -18.28
N LYS A 177 5.35 2.12 -19.21
CA LYS A 177 5.11 3.29 -20.09
C LYS A 177 4.72 4.54 -19.30
N MET A 178 4.05 4.39 -18.17
CA MET A 178 3.70 5.49 -17.26
C MET A 178 4.86 5.92 -16.34
N GLY A 179 6.04 5.28 -16.44
CA GLY A 179 7.21 5.60 -15.63
C GLY A 179 7.35 4.75 -14.36
N GLY A 180 6.50 3.74 -14.17
CA GLY A 180 6.69 2.72 -13.16
C GLY A 180 8.06 2.05 -13.28
N THR A 181 8.69 1.67 -12.17
CA THR A 181 10.10 1.24 -12.16
C THR A 181 10.30 -0.24 -11.82
N MET A 182 9.31 -0.89 -11.19
CA MET A 182 9.42 -2.28 -10.77
C MET A 182 8.03 -2.88 -10.50
N ILE A 183 7.84 -4.13 -10.89
CA ILE A 183 6.66 -4.93 -10.55
C ILE A 183 7.12 -6.15 -9.74
N ASN A 184 6.47 -6.37 -8.59
CA ASN A 184 6.53 -7.60 -7.82
C ASN A 184 5.18 -8.30 -7.99
N MET A 185 5.17 -9.38 -8.76
CA MET A 185 3.97 -10.12 -9.11
C MET A 185 4.00 -11.50 -8.44
N ASN A 186 2.89 -11.87 -7.78
CA ASN A 186 2.57 -13.25 -7.42
C ASN A 186 1.58 -13.83 -8.41
N ILE A 187 1.71 -15.13 -8.69
CA ILE A 187 0.65 -15.93 -9.30
C ILE A 187 0.30 -17.00 -8.27
N ILE A 188 -0.81 -16.81 -7.55
CA ILE A 188 -1.12 -17.60 -6.36
C ILE A 188 -2.58 -18.03 -6.33
N ASP A 189 -2.79 -19.30 -6.07
CA ASP A 189 -4.10 -19.89 -5.81
C ASP A 189 -4.54 -19.51 -4.39
N LYS A 190 -5.69 -18.82 -4.29
CA LYS A 190 -6.21 -18.30 -3.03
C LYS A 190 -6.52 -19.41 -2.04
N GLU A 191 -7.24 -20.45 -2.47
CA GLU A 191 -7.62 -21.59 -1.65
C GLU A 191 -6.36 -22.24 -1.07
N LYS A 192 -5.35 -22.43 -1.90
CA LYS A 192 -4.04 -22.97 -1.49
C LYS A 192 -3.35 -22.11 -0.44
N ILE A 193 -3.39 -20.78 -0.57
CA ILE A 193 -2.79 -19.87 0.43
C ILE A 193 -3.57 -19.93 1.76
N LEU A 194 -4.90 -19.93 1.72
CA LEU A 194 -5.74 -20.02 2.92
C LEU A 194 -5.54 -21.34 3.66
N GLU A 195 -5.39 -22.44 2.92
CA GLU A 195 -5.07 -23.74 3.49
C GLU A 195 -3.64 -23.79 4.05
N ALA A 196 -2.65 -23.26 3.33
CA ALA A 196 -1.28 -23.14 3.82
C ALA A 196 -1.18 -22.24 5.06
N HIS A 197 -2.07 -21.25 5.20
CA HIS A 197 -2.09 -20.38 6.39
C HIS A 197 -2.52 -21.16 7.64
N LYS A 198 -3.54 -22.03 7.50
CA LYS A 198 -4.03 -22.91 8.57
C LYS A 198 -2.99 -23.97 8.94
N ASP A 199 -2.38 -24.60 7.93
CA ASP A 199 -1.33 -25.59 8.09
C ASP A 199 -0.18 -25.33 7.10
N PRO A 200 0.89 -24.62 7.52
CA PRO A 200 2.03 -24.30 6.65
C PRO A 200 2.80 -25.53 6.17
N SER A 201 2.65 -26.69 6.80
CA SER A 201 3.33 -27.93 6.37
C SER A 201 2.67 -28.60 5.16
N LYS A 202 1.41 -28.27 4.86
CA LYS A 202 0.62 -28.88 3.78
C LYS A 202 1.20 -28.60 2.39
N TYR A 203 1.87 -27.46 2.22
CA TYR A 203 2.50 -27.06 0.96
C TYR A 203 3.94 -26.59 1.20
N PRO A 204 4.88 -27.51 1.45
CA PRO A 204 6.25 -27.16 1.83
C PRO A 204 6.98 -26.38 0.73
N ASP A 205 6.65 -26.65 -0.54
CA ASP A 205 7.24 -26.00 -1.71
C ASP A 205 6.48 -24.75 -2.19
N LEU A 206 5.46 -24.30 -1.45
CA LEU A 206 4.72 -23.09 -1.81
C LEU A 206 5.62 -21.86 -1.62
N ILE A 207 6.04 -21.27 -2.73
CA ILE A 207 6.81 -20.04 -2.74
C ILE A 207 5.86 -18.88 -2.97
N VAL A 208 6.02 -17.83 -2.18
CA VAL A 208 5.32 -16.55 -2.37
C VAL A 208 6.32 -15.41 -2.54
N ARG A 209 5.96 -14.45 -3.37
CA ARG A 209 6.61 -13.15 -3.49
C ARG A 209 6.15 -12.27 -2.33
N VAL A 210 7.08 -11.97 -1.45
CA VAL A 210 6.95 -10.87 -0.50
C VAL A 210 7.53 -9.61 -1.18
N THR A 211 7.46 -8.46 -0.53
CA THR A 211 7.95 -7.18 -1.03
C THR A 211 9.46 -7.24 -1.35
N GLY A 212 9.81 -7.50 -2.61
CA GLY A 212 11.20 -7.52 -3.10
C GLY A 212 11.97 -8.84 -2.94
N PHE A 213 11.35 -9.93 -2.47
CA PHE A 213 11.99 -11.25 -2.39
C PHE A 213 10.98 -12.38 -2.44
N SER A 214 11.43 -13.59 -2.80
CA SER A 214 10.60 -14.79 -2.76
C SER A 214 11.00 -15.66 -1.57
N ALA A 215 10.04 -16.27 -0.90
CA ALA A 215 10.29 -17.15 0.24
C ALA A 215 9.29 -18.31 0.28
N TYR A 216 9.70 -19.42 0.88
CA TYR A 216 8.77 -20.49 1.21
C TYR A 216 7.73 -19.98 2.21
N PHE A 217 6.46 -20.13 1.87
CA PHE A 217 5.35 -19.66 2.70
C PHE A 217 5.42 -20.26 4.10
N ALA A 218 5.79 -21.54 4.20
CA ALA A 218 5.97 -22.25 5.47
C ALA A 218 7.06 -21.62 6.39
N SER A 219 8.06 -20.97 5.80
CA SER A 219 9.16 -20.32 6.54
C SER A 219 8.81 -18.93 7.08
N LEU A 220 7.68 -18.36 6.64
CA LEU A 220 7.24 -17.05 7.06
C LEU A 220 6.62 -17.09 8.46
N SER A 221 6.89 -16.04 9.25
CA SER A 221 6.22 -15.82 10.52
C SER A 221 4.70 -15.73 10.33
N LYS A 222 3.92 -16.07 11.37
CA LYS A 222 2.46 -16.01 11.31
C LYS A 222 1.95 -14.64 10.84
N ASN A 223 2.56 -13.55 11.33
CA ASN A 223 2.19 -12.20 10.96
C ASN A 223 2.47 -11.88 9.49
N LEU A 224 3.60 -12.34 8.94
CA LEU A 224 3.90 -12.14 7.51
C LEU A 224 2.97 -12.97 6.63
N ARG A 225 2.63 -14.20 7.03
CA ARG A 225 1.62 -15.01 6.33
C ARG A 225 0.25 -14.34 6.36
N GLN A 226 -0.14 -13.76 7.50
CA GLN A 226 -1.41 -13.04 7.62
C GLN A 226 -1.49 -11.87 6.64
N LEU A 227 -0.41 -11.11 6.46
CA LEU A 227 -0.40 -10.02 5.46
C LEU A 227 -0.61 -10.51 4.03
N VAL A 228 -0.06 -11.68 3.67
CA VAL A 228 -0.32 -12.27 2.34
C VAL A 228 -1.80 -12.64 2.21
N VAL A 229 -2.37 -13.25 3.26
CA VAL A 229 -3.81 -13.58 3.31
C VAL A 229 -4.69 -12.34 3.21
N ASP A 230 -4.39 -11.29 3.99
CA ASP A 230 -5.18 -10.07 4.03
C ASP A 230 -5.22 -9.37 2.66
N ARG A 231 -4.13 -9.40 1.90
CA ARG A 231 -4.12 -8.86 0.52
C ARG A 231 -5.01 -9.66 -0.41
N ILE A 232 -4.91 -10.99 -0.41
CA ILE A 232 -5.73 -11.86 -1.26
C ILE A 232 -7.23 -11.67 -0.95
N LEU A 233 -7.59 -11.55 0.33
CA LEU A 233 -8.98 -11.33 0.73
C LEU A 233 -9.49 -9.93 0.34
N ALA A 234 -8.60 -8.95 0.23
CA ALA A 234 -8.95 -7.58 -0.10
C ALA A 234 -9.20 -7.34 -1.60
N GLU A 235 -8.79 -8.24 -2.49
CA GLU A 235 -9.04 -8.13 -3.93
C GLU A 235 -10.48 -8.50 -4.33
N GLU A 236 -11.25 -9.11 -3.43
CA GLU A 236 -12.66 -9.52 -3.66
C GLU A 236 -13.71 -8.60 -3.01
N ALA A 237 -13.28 -7.61 -2.23
CA ALA A 237 -14.15 -6.72 -1.47
C ALA A 237 -14.36 -5.37 -2.18
#